data_AF-A0A653BRG0-F1
#
_entry.id   AF-A0A653BRG0-F1
#
_cell.length_a   1.000
_cell.length_b   1.000
_cell.length_c   1.000
_cell.angle_alpha   90.00
_cell.angle_beta   90.00
_cell.angle_gamma   90.00
#
_symmetry.space_group_name_H-M   'P 1'
#
loop_
_entity.id
_entity.type
_entity.pdbx_description
1 polymer ?
#
loop_
_entity_poly.entity_id
_entity_poly.type
_entity_poly.pdbx_seq_one_letter_code
_entity_poly.pdbx_strand_id
1 'polypeptide(L)'
;MVTDIRPMEDNTWQVTFVHKPTKEEASEIYDVVMICNGHYNEPSYVDYEGQENFRGTIEHSHSFRSPEPYEGKRVLIVGSGPSGLDLTLQISRVAKYFWCRPHER
;
A
#
# COMPACT_ATOMS: atom_id res chain seq x y z
N MET A 1 6.45 18.18 0.81
CA MET A 1 5.69 17.01 1.29
C MET A 1 4.93 17.51 2.50
N VAL A 2 3.61 17.46 2.46
CA VAL A 2 2.79 17.90 3.58
C VAL A 2 3.01 16.97 4.76
N THR A 3 3.22 17.53 5.95
CA THR A 3 3.49 16.80 7.20
C THR A 3 2.40 17.01 8.24
N ASP A 4 1.72 18.16 8.22
CA ASP A 4 0.67 18.50 9.18
C ASP A 4 -0.31 19.51 8.56
N ILE A 5 -1.59 19.38 8.92
CA ILE A 5 -2.67 20.27 8.50
C ILE A 5 -3.54 20.53 9.74
N ARG A 6 -3.69 21.79 10.16
CA ARG A 6 -4.47 22.16 11.35
C ARG A 6 -5.46 23.28 11.05
N PRO A 7 -6.70 23.18 11.56
CA PRO A 7 -7.64 24.28 11.50
C PRO A 7 -7.19 25.42 12.43
N MET A 8 -7.45 26.66 12.02
CA MET A 8 -7.19 27.88 12.82
C MET A 8 -8.50 28.51 13.28
N GLU A 9 -8.43 29.45 14.24
CA GLU A 9 -9.60 30.10 14.85
C GLU A 9 -10.42 30.95 13.85
N ASP A 10 -9.80 31.43 12.78
CA ASP A 10 -10.38 32.31 11.77
C ASP A 10 -10.99 31.55 10.57
N ASN A 11 -11.28 30.26 10.72
CA ASN A 11 -11.74 29.35 9.66
C ASN A 11 -10.72 29.14 8.52
N THR A 12 -9.45 29.49 8.72
CA THR A 12 -8.37 29.12 7.80
C THR A 12 -7.67 27.83 8.23
N TRP A 13 -6.75 27.36 7.41
CA TRP A 13 -5.94 26.17 7.66
C TRP A 13 -4.46 26.51 7.59
N GLN A 14 -3.72 26.11 8.61
CA GLN A 14 -2.25 26.09 8.55
C GLN A 14 -1.81 24.75 7.96
N VAL A 15 -1.01 24.81 6.91
CA VAL A 15 -0.42 23.63 6.24
C VAL A 15 1.08 23.68 6.40
N THR A 16 1.66 22.67 7.05
CA THR A 16 3.11 22.52 7.20
C THR A 16 3.62 21.49 6.21
N PHE A 17 4.74 21.80 5.56
CA PHE A 17 5.34 20.94 4.56
C PHE A 17 6.85 21.10 4.46
N VAL A 18 7.51 20.03 4.04
CA VAL A 18 8.95 20.01 3.74
C VAL A 18 9.19 20.24 2.25
N HIS A 19 9.94 21.26 1.88
CA HIS A 19 10.41 21.48 0.51
C HIS A 19 11.35 20.34 0.10
N LYS A 20 10.97 19.55 -0.91
CA LYS A 20 11.76 18.35 -1.29
C LYS A 20 13.23 18.67 -1.68
N PRO A 21 13.53 19.74 -2.43
CA PRO A 21 14.91 20.03 -2.83
C PRO A 21 15.78 20.53 -1.66
N THR A 22 15.27 21.47 -0.85
CA THR A 22 16.04 22.12 0.23
C THR A 22 15.97 21.36 1.55
N LYS A 23 14.97 20.47 1.70
CA LYS A 23 14.60 19.78 2.95
C LYS A 23 14.18 20.73 4.09
N GLU A 24 13.92 21.99 3.77
CA GLU A 24 13.46 22.97 4.74
C GLU A 24 11.97 22.80 5.00
N GLU A 25 11.57 22.99 6.25
CA GLU A 25 10.18 23.03 6.66
C GLU A 25 9.63 24.44 6.53
N ALA A 26 8.42 24.55 5.99
CA ALA A 26 7.68 25.79 5.87
C ALA A 26 6.22 25.56 6.26
N SER A 27 5.54 26.64 6.63
CA SER A 27 4.11 26.63 6.93
C SER A 27 3.43 27.80 6.25
N GLU A 28 2.27 27.56 5.64
CA GLU A 28 1.48 28.56 4.95
C GLU A 28 0.00 28.45 5.36
N ILE A 29 -0.74 29.56 5.25
CA ILE A 29 -2.15 29.66 5.60
C ILE A 29 -3.00 29.66 4.32
N TYR A 30 -4.07 28.87 4.33
CA TYR A 30 -5.00 28.73 3.22
C TYR A 30 -6.45 28.83 3.70
N ASP A 31 -7.33 29.44 2.90
CA ASP A 31 -8.77 29.47 3.19
C ASP A 31 -9.41 28.08 3.04
N VAL A 32 -8.90 27.26 2.11
CA VAL A 32 -9.47 25.95 1.76
C VAL A 32 -8.35 24.96 1.50
N VAL A 33 -8.50 23.73 2.01
CA VAL A 33 -7.60 22.61 1.76
C VAL A 33 -8.37 21.44 1.16
N MET A 34 -7.88 20.90 0.04
CA MET A 34 -8.42 19.68 -0.59
C MET A 34 -7.45 18.52 -0.42
N ILE A 35 -7.90 17.42 0.17
CA ILE A 35 -7.08 16.24 0.42
C ILE A 35 -7.17 15.29 -0.78
N CYS A 36 -6.05 15.11 -1.48
CA CYS A 36 -5.94 14.27 -2.68
C CYS A 36 -4.69 13.36 -2.64
N ASN A 37 -4.28 12.89 -1.46
CA ASN A 37 -3.06 12.11 -1.25
C ASN A 37 -3.13 10.65 -1.74
N GLY A 38 -4.32 10.18 -2.12
CA GLY A 38 -4.57 8.79 -2.50
C GLY A 38 -4.61 7.83 -1.30
N HIS A 39 -5.18 6.64 -1.50
CA HIS A 39 -5.44 5.65 -0.44
C HIS A 39 -4.93 4.23 -0.76
N TYR A 40 -4.14 4.06 -1.82
CA TYR A 40 -3.56 2.76 -2.25
C TYR A 40 -2.04 2.67 -2.07
N ASN A 41 -1.46 3.54 -1.23
CA ASN A 41 -0.03 3.62 -0.97
C ASN A 41 0.41 2.96 0.34
N GLU A 42 -0.50 2.78 1.30
CA GLU A 42 -0.23 2.10 2.56
C GLU A 42 -0.76 0.65 2.51
N PRO A 43 0.11 -0.37 2.56
CA PRO A 43 -0.30 -1.77 2.57
C PRO A 43 -1.11 -2.13 3.82
N SER A 44 -2.16 -2.93 3.64
CA SER A 44 -2.87 -3.58 4.75
C SER A 44 -2.40 -5.03 4.85
N TYR A 45 -1.77 -5.37 5.98
CA TYR A 45 -1.34 -6.73 6.27
C TYR A 45 -2.36 -7.42 7.16
N VAL A 46 -2.56 -8.71 6.90
CA VAL A 46 -3.35 -9.61 7.74
C VAL A 46 -2.38 -10.53 8.45
N ASP A 47 -2.44 -10.57 9.77
CA ASP A 47 -1.68 -11.52 10.57
C ASP A 47 -2.37 -12.88 10.56
N TYR A 48 -1.67 -13.90 10.08
CA TYR A 48 -2.14 -15.28 10.13
C TYR A 48 -1.52 -16.02 11.31
N GLU A 49 -2.30 -16.86 11.97
CA GLU A 49 -1.77 -17.75 13.00
C GLU A 49 -0.71 -18.69 12.41
N GLY A 50 0.46 -18.75 13.04
CA GLY A 50 1.58 -19.57 12.57
C GLY A 50 2.38 -18.95 11.42
N GLN A 51 2.08 -17.71 11.01
CA GLN A 51 2.81 -16.99 9.95
C GLN A 51 4.32 -16.92 10.22
N GLU A 52 4.72 -16.78 11.47
CA GLU A 52 6.11 -16.75 11.92
C GLU A 52 6.88 -18.05 11.65
N ASN A 53 6.16 -19.17 11.49
CA ASN A 53 6.76 -20.47 11.16
C ASN A 53 6.95 -20.68 9.66
N PHE A 54 6.36 -19.81 8.82
CA PHE A 54 6.49 -19.90 7.38
C PHE A 54 7.90 -19.48 6.95
N ARG A 55 8.61 -20.41 6.29
CA ARG A 55 10.00 -20.18 5.82
C ARG A 55 10.09 -19.61 4.42
N GLY A 56 8.96 -19.40 3.75
CA GLY A 56 8.91 -18.77 2.44
C GLY A 56 8.84 -17.24 2.55
N THR A 57 8.68 -16.59 1.40
CA THR A 57 8.55 -15.13 1.33
C THR A 57 7.09 -14.72 1.43
N ILE A 58 6.80 -13.71 2.24
CA ILE A 58 5.49 -13.07 2.36
C ILE A 58 5.61 -11.63 1.86
N GLU A 59 4.77 -11.25 0.90
CA GLU A 59 4.79 -9.94 0.26
C GLU A 59 3.36 -9.42 0.08
N HIS A 60 3.18 -8.11 0.19
CA HIS A 60 1.90 -7.46 -0.14
C HIS A 60 1.87 -7.09 -1.62
N SER A 61 0.68 -7.05 -2.21
CA SER A 61 0.47 -6.68 -3.63
C SER A 61 1.09 -5.33 -4.00
N HIS A 62 1.16 -4.38 -3.06
CA HIS A 62 1.82 -3.08 -3.21
C HIS A 62 3.30 -3.19 -3.62
N SER A 63 3.99 -4.27 -3.25
CA SER A 63 5.41 -4.50 -3.57
C SER A 63 5.62 -5.24 -4.89
N PHE A 64 4.58 -5.82 -5.48
CA PHE A 64 4.70 -6.52 -6.76
C PHE A 64 5.11 -5.56 -7.87
N ARG A 65 6.08 -5.97 -8.70
CA ARG A 65 6.55 -5.19 -9.86
C ARG A 65 6.50 -5.98 -11.15
N SER A 66 6.79 -7.28 -11.09
CA SER A 66 6.83 -8.15 -12.27
C SER A 66 6.76 -9.62 -11.86
N PRO A 67 6.41 -10.55 -12.76
CA PRO A 67 6.19 -11.96 -12.43
C PRO A 67 7.49 -12.79 -12.35
N GLU A 68 8.59 -12.36 -12.96
CA GLU A 68 9.84 -13.13 -13.08
C GLU A 68 10.40 -13.65 -11.75
N PRO A 69 10.35 -12.90 -10.62
CA PRO A 69 10.81 -13.41 -9.33
C PRO A 69 10.03 -14.62 -8.80
N TYR A 70 8.87 -14.93 -9.37
CA TYR A 70 8.00 -16.04 -8.97
C TYR A 70 8.17 -17.27 -9.87
N GLU A 71 9.00 -17.21 -10.91
CA GLU A 71 9.17 -18.30 -11.88
C GLU A 71 9.55 -19.63 -11.20
N GLY A 72 8.84 -20.70 -11.55
CA GLY A 72 9.04 -22.03 -10.99
C GLY A 72 8.65 -22.21 -9.52
N LYS A 73 8.18 -21.16 -8.83
CA LYS A 73 7.74 -21.23 -7.43
C LYS A 73 6.31 -21.76 -7.31
N ARG A 74 5.94 -22.06 -6.06
CA ARG A 74 4.54 -22.25 -5.66
C ARG A 74 4.10 -20.99 -4.92
N VAL A 75 3.07 -20.32 -5.42
CA VAL A 75 2.61 -19.03 -4.89
C VAL A 75 1.18 -19.16 -4.37
N LEU A 76 0.93 -18.73 -3.14
CA LEU A 76 -0.41 -18.54 -2.60
C LEU A 76 -0.76 -17.05 -2.69
N ILE A 77 -1.84 -16.73 -3.38
CA ILE A 77 -2.38 -15.37 -3.49
C ILE A 77 -3.58 -15.29 -2.56
N VAL A 78 -3.52 -14.38 -1.60
CA VAL A 78 -4.59 -14.16 -0.63
C VAL A 78 -5.29 -12.84 -0.92
N GLY A 79 -6.61 -12.90 -1.11
CA GLY A 79 -7.45 -11.74 -1.40
C GLY A 79 -8.14 -11.84 -2.75
N SER A 80 -9.45 -11.63 -2.77
CA SER A 80 -10.29 -11.75 -3.97
C SER A 80 -10.71 -10.40 -4.58
N GLY A 81 -9.99 -9.33 -4.23
CA GLY A 81 -10.16 -8.02 -4.83
C GLY A 81 -9.45 -7.89 -6.20
N PRO A 82 -9.51 -6.70 -6.83
CA PRO A 82 -8.89 -6.45 -8.14
C PRO A 82 -7.41 -6.81 -8.20
N SER A 83 -6.62 -6.46 -7.18
CA SER A 83 -5.20 -6.79 -7.12
C SER A 83 -4.95 -8.30 -7.11
N GLY A 84 -5.76 -9.07 -6.36
CA GLY A 84 -5.61 -10.52 -6.30
C GLY A 84 -5.89 -11.19 -7.64
N LEU A 85 -6.91 -10.72 -8.37
CA LEU A 85 -7.22 -11.19 -9.71
C LEU A 85 -6.10 -10.89 -10.70
N ASP A 86 -5.60 -9.66 -10.72
CA ASP A 86 -4.55 -9.26 -11.66
C ASP A 86 -3.22 -9.96 -11.37
N LEU A 87 -2.83 -10.06 -10.09
CA LEU A 87 -1.66 -10.83 -9.68
C LEU A 87 -1.77 -12.30 -10.09
N THR A 88 -2.96 -12.89 -9.93
CA THR A 88 -3.20 -14.28 -10.36
C THR A 88 -2.96 -14.43 -11.86
N LEU A 89 -3.49 -13.51 -12.68
CA LEU A 89 -3.33 -13.53 -14.13
C LEU A 89 -1.87 -13.38 -14.58
N GLN A 90 -1.08 -12.58 -13.87
CA GLN A 90 0.33 -12.38 -14.18
C GLN A 90 1.20 -13.57 -13.72
N ILE A 91 1.01 -14.02 -12.47
CA ILE A 91 1.82 -15.07 -11.84
C ILE A 91 1.50 -16.45 -12.45
N SER A 92 0.26 -16.69 -12.88
CA SER A 92 -0.14 -17.97 -13.50
C SER A 92 0.66 -18.33 -14.76
N ARG A 93 1.34 -17.35 -15.37
CA ARG A 93 2.16 -17.55 -16.56
C ARG A 93 3.52 -18.18 -16.27
N VAL A 94 4.02 -18.04 -15.04
CA VAL A 94 5.40 -18.40 -14.67
C VAL A 94 5.48 -19.35 -13.46
N ALA A 95 4.41 -19.49 -12.69
CA ALA A 95 4.40 -20.24 -11.43
C ALA A 95 3.17 -21.13 -11.27
N LYS A 96 3.29 -22.16 -10.42
CA LYS A 96 2.12 -22.85 -9.90
C LYS A 96 1.49 -21.97 -8.83
N TYR A 97 0.20 -21.70 -8.95
CA TYR A 97 -0.49 -20.79 -8.04
C TYR A 97 -1.68 -21.45 -7.35
N PHE A 98 -2.01 -20.91 -6.19
CA PHE A 98 -3.26 -21.13 -5.48
C PHE A 98 -3.83 -19.75 -5.15
N TRP A 99 -5.14 -19.57 -5.35
CA TRP A 99 -5.80 -18.31 -5.07
C TRP A 99 -6.95 -18.59 -4.11
N CYS A 100 -7.01 -17.85 -3.01
CA CYS A 100 -8.09 -17.98 -2.03
C CYS A 100 -8.63 -16.62 -1.59
N ARG A 101 -9.93 -16.63 -1.26
CA ARG A 101 -10.53 -15.58 -0.44
C ARG A 101 -10.20 -15.91 1.02
N PRO A 102 -9.62 -15.00 1.80
CA PRO A 102 -9.50 -15.21 3.23
C PRO A 102 -10.89 -15.39 3.83
N HIS A 103 -11.06 -16.35 4.74
CA HIS A 103 -12.29 -16.50 5.51
C HIS A 103 -12.37 -15.31 6.46
N GLU A 104 -13.38 -14.46 6.28
CA GLU A 104 -13.68 -13.37 7.21
C GLU A 104 -13.98 -13.97 8.60
N ARG A 105 -13.39 -13.42 9.66
CA ARG A 105 -13.83 -13.69 11.04
C ARG A 105 -15.15 -12.99 11.29
#